data_AF-A0A936ZLT6-F1
#
_entry.id   AF-A0A936ZLT6-F1
#
_cell.length_a   1.000
_cell.length_b   1.000
_cell.length_c   1.000
_cell.angle_alpha   90.00
_cell.angle_beta   90.00
_cell.angle_gamma   90.00
#
_symmetry.space_group_name_H-M   'P 1'
#
loop_
_entity.id
_entity.type
_entity.pdbx_description
1 polymer ?
#
loop_
_entity_poly.entity_id
_entity_poly.type
_entity_poly.pdbx_seq_one_letter_code
_entity_poly.pdbx_strand_id
1 'polypeptide(L)' 'MAGVAEAIRAGGATLLYLPPYSPDLNPVEQLVSKVKALLPKAGARTKEALWSTIRTAQ' A
#
# COMPACT_ATOMS: atom_id res chain seq x y z
N MET A 1 -4.37 25.50 -8.31
CA MET A 1 -3.99 24.07 -8.24
C MET A 1 -5.21 23.28 -7.87
N ALA A 2 -5.52 22.20 -8.60
CA ALA A 2 -6.55 21.26 -8.19
C ALA A 2 -6.14 20.58 -6.88
N GLY A 3 -7.07 20.42 -5.94
CA GLY A 3 -6.83 19.68 -4.71
C GLY A 3 -6.72 18.17 -4.97
N VAL A 4 -6.34 17.42 -3.93
CA VAL A 4 -6.21 15.95 -4.02
C VAL A 4 -7.54 15.31 -4.45
N ALA A 5 -8.68 15.78 -3.95
CA ALA A 5 -10.00 15.25 -4.30
C ALA A 5 -10.39 15.52 -5.76
N GLU A 6 -10.03 16.68 -6.31
CA GLU A 6 -10.23 17.02 -7.71
C GLU A 6 -9.35 16.15 -8.62
N ALA A 7 -8.09 15.95 -8.25
CA ALA A 7 -7.16 15.09 -9.00
C ALA A 7 -7.63 13.62 -9.06
N ILE A 8 -8.14 13.09 -7.94
CA ILE A 8 -8.69 11.73 -7.87
C ILE A 8 -9.90 11.58 -8.80
N ARG A 9 -10.84 12.52 -8.74
CA ARG A 9 -12.04 12.52 -9.58
C ARG A 9 -11.71 12.67 -11.07
N ALA A 10 -10.72 13.50 -11.41
CA ALA A 10 -10.24 13.66 -12.79
C ALA A 10 -9.64 12.36 -13.35
N GLY A 11 -9.09 11.49 -12.50
CA GLY A 11 -8.63 10.15 -12.86
C GLY A 11 -9.74 9.10 -13.01
N GLY A 12 -11.01 9.46 -12.85
CA GLY A 12 -12.14 8.54 -12.90
C GLY A 12 -12.33 7.69 -11.64
N ALA A 13 -11.62 8.00 -10.56
CA ALA A 13 -11.74 7.31 -9.28
C ALA A 13 -12.73 8.01 -8.34
N THR A 14 -13.30 7.24 -7.41
CA THR A 14 -14.18 7.75 -6.36
C THR A 14 -13.44 7.78 -5.03
N LEU A 15 -13.69 8.81 -4.23
CA LEU A 15 -13.08 8.98 -2.92
C LEU A 15 -13.96 8.32 -1.85
N LEU A 16 -13.42 7.31 -1.16
CA LEU A 16 -14.06 6.66 -0.02
C LEU A 16 -13.42 7.20 1.27
N TYR A 17 -14.20 7.90 2.08
CA TYR A 17 -13.73 8.40 3.38
C TYR A 17 -13.90 7.32 4.45
N LEU A 18 -12.84 7.09 5.21
CA LEU A 18 -12.82 6.14 6.33
C LEU A 18 -12.96 6.89 7.67
N PRO A 19 -13.63 6.28 8.68
CA PRO A 19 -13.64 6.85 10.02
C PRO A 19 -12.21 6.91 10.61
N PRO A 20 -11.94 7.87 11.51
CA PRO A 20 -10.63 7.99 12.13
C PRO A 20 -10.26 6.69 12.87
N TYR A 21 -8.97 6.33 12.81
CA TYR A 21 -8.41 5.13 13.45
C TYR A 21 -9.14 3.81 13.12
N SER A 22 -9.57 3.63 11.87
CA SER A 22 -10.23 2.40 11.40
C SER A 22 -9.33 1.58 10.46
N PRO A 23 -8.20 1.03 10.96
CA PRO A 23 -7.29 0.24 10.12
C PRO A 23 -7.97 -1.01 9.55
N ASP A 24 -8.91 -1.61 10.28
CA ASP A 24 -9.66 -2.80 9.85
C ASP A 24 -10.52 -2.56 8.61
N LEU A 25 -10.94 -1.31 8.38
CA LEU A 25 -11.75 -0.92 7.24
C LEU A 25 -10.91 -0.50 6.02
N ASN A 26 -9.58 -0.51 6.14
CA ASN A 26 -8.68 -0.15 5.05
C ASN A 26 -8.11 -1.42 4.38
N PRO A 27 -8.56 -1.78 3.18
CA PRO A 27 -8.13 -3.01 2.51
C PRO A 27 -6.61 -3.07 2.23
N VAL A 28 -5.92 -1.91 2.21
CA VAL A 28 -4.45 -1.89 2.02
C VAL A 28 -3.69 -2.44 3.23
N GLU A 29 -4.25 -2.37 4.45
CA GLU A 29 -3.56 -2.79 5.67
C GLU A 29 -3.30 -4.31 5.68
N GLN A 30 -4.28 -5.10 5.21
CA GLN A 30 -4.12 -6.54 5.07
C GLN A 30 -3.07 -6.91 4.02
N LEU A 31 -3.04 -6.18 2.89
CA LEU A 31 -2.03 -6.39 1.86
C LEU A 31 -0.62 -6.09 2.39
N VAL A 32 -0.45 -4.95 3.05
CA VAL A 32 0.82 -4.55 3.66
C VAL A 32 1.27 -5.54 4.73
N SER A 33 0.33 -6.06 5.54
CA SER A 33 0.62 -7.08 6.55
C SER A 33 1.18 -8.37 5.95
N LYS A 34 0.59 -8.84 4.84
CA LYS A 34 1.07 -10.03 4.10
C LYS A 34 2.47 -9.80 3.53
N VAL A 35 2.71 -8.67 2.87
CA VAL A 35 4.03 -8.33 2.32
C VAL A 35 5.07 -8.27 3.44
N LYS A 36 4.78 -7.57 4.54
CA LYS A 36 5.69 -7.45 5.69
C LYS A 36 5.99 -8.79 6.35
N ALA A 37 5.08 -9.77 6.32
CA ALA A 37 5.34 -11.11 6.83
C ALA A 37 6.33 -11.92 5.97
N LEU A 38 6.42 -11.60 4.68
CA LEU A 38 7.34 -12.27 3.73
C LEU A 38 8.77 -11.69 3.77
N LEU A 39 8.91 -10.40 4.12
CA LEU A 39 10.20 -9.70 4.14
C LEU A 39 11.27 -10.32 5.06
N PRO A 40 10.94 -10.74 6.31
CA PRO A 40 11.93 -11.37 7.20
C PRO A 40 12.49 -12.67 6.62
N LYS A 41 11.68 -13.43 5.88
CA LYS A 41 12.10 -14.70 5.24
C LYS A 41 13.03 -14.47 4.06
N ALA A 42 12.90 -13.34 3.37
CA ALA A 42 13.72 -13.00 2.22
C ALA A 42 15.14 -12.52 2.61
N GLY A 43 15.35 -12.11 3.87
CA GLY A 43 16.68 -11.77 4.39
C GLY A 43 17.38 -10.59 3.69
N ALA A 44 16.65 -9.78 2.91
CA ALA A 44 17.22 -8.67 2.13
C ALA A 44 17.90 -7.63 3.04
N ARG A 45 19.16 -7.29 2.72
CA ARG A 45 19.96 -6.29 3.46
C ARG A 45 20.32 -5.05 2.64
N THR A 46 19.85 -4.97 1.40
CA THR A 46 20.00 -3.80 0.53
C THR A 46 18.63 -3.34 0.03
N LYS A 47 18.53 -2.07 -0.35
CA LYS A 47 17.28 -1.50 -0.87
C LYS A 47 16.87 -2.21 -2.17
N GLU A 48 17.84 -2.53 -3.02
CA GLU A 48 17.61 -3.18 -4.31
C GLU A 48 17.06 -4.60 -4.11
N ALA A 49 17.65 -5.36 -3.18
CA ALA A 49 17.20 -6.70 -2.84
C ALA A 49 15.79 -6.69 -2.21
N LEU A 50 15.50 -5.67 -1.40
CA LEU A 50 14.17 -5.47 -0.83
C LEU A 50 13.12 -5.21 -1.93
N TRP A 51 13.41 -4.28 -2.85
CA TRP A 51 12.49 -3.97 -3.96
C TRP A 51 12.29 -5.16 -4.91
N SER A 52 13.34 -5.93 -5.17
CA SER A 52 13.25 -7.16 -5.96
C SER A 52 12.34 -8.19 -5.28
N THR A 53 12.51 -8.39 -3.96
CA THR A 53 11.68 -9.29 -3.15
C THR A 53 10.20 -8.88 -3.17
N ILE A 54 9.91 -7.59 -2.97
CA ILE A 54 8.51 -7.10 -2.97
C ILE A 54 7.86 -7.31 -4.34
N ARG A 55 8.61 -7.16 -5.44
CA ARG A 55 8.11 -7.34 -6.80
C ARG A 55 7.77 -8.81 -7.12
N THR A 56 8.54 -9.76 -6.59
CA THR A 56 8.41 -11.19 -6.93
C THR A 56 7.59 -11.98 -5.92
N ALA A 57 7.32 -11.42 -4.74
CA ALA A 57 6.42 -12.01 -3.74
C ALA A 57 4.96 -11.92 -4.22
N GLN A 58 4.47 -13.00 -4.84
CA GLN A 58 3.07 -13.24 -5.22
C GLN A 58 2.30 -13.90 -4.06
#